data_AF-A0A2X2W6A3-F1
#
_entry.id   AF-A0A2X2W6A3-F1
#
_cell.length_a   1.000
_cell.length_b   1.000
_cell.length_c   1.000
_cell.angle_alpha   90.00
_cell.angle_beta   90.00
_cell.angle_gamma   90.00
#
_symmetry.space_group_name_H-M   'P 1'
#
loop_
_entity.id
_entity.type
_entity.pdbx_description
1 polymer ?
#
loop_
_entity_poly.entity_id
_entity_poly.type
_entity_poly.pdbx_seq_one_letter_code
_entity_poly.pdbx_strand_id
1 'polypeptide(L)'
;MSRYLSPGEYLPHDAPMLLLEDVECVTDESAACRVTVAPGGVLAPFLDPQGNLPGWFALELMAQTVGVWSGWHRHQQGQSAISLGMVLGARELVCAAGTLPRGKR
;
A
#
# COMPACT_ATOMS: atom_id res chain seq x y z
N MET A 1 -10.77 -9.46 14.69
CA MET A 1 -11.33 -8.45 13.76
C MET A 1 -10.34 -7.31 13.68
N SER A 2 -9.97 -6.86 12.48
CA SER A 2 -9.10 -5.69 12.33
C SER A 2 -9.78 -4.46 12.93
N ARG A 3 -9.02 -3.60 13.60
CA ARG A 3 -9.52 -2.32 14.16
C ARG A 3 -9.66 -1.24 13.09
N TYR A 4 -9.22 -1.51 11.86
CA TYR A 4 -9.16 -0.56 10.76
C TYR A 4 -10.04 -1.03 9.59
N LEU A 5 -10.50 -0.08 8.78
CA LEU A 5 -11.17 -0.38 7.52
C LEU A 5 -10.16 -0.95 6.52
N SER A 6 -10.65 -1.50 5.40
CA SER A 6 -9.77 -1.91 4.31
C SER A 6 -9.05 -0.70 3.71
N PRO A 7 -7.86 -0.87 3.11
CA PRO A 7 -7.14 0.24 2.48
C PRO A 7 -7.98 1.04 1.45
N GLY A 8 -8.90 0.38 0.74
CA GLY A 8 -9.80 1.02 -0.24
C GLY A 8 -10.77 2.04 0.35
N GLU A 9 -11.08 1.97 1.65
CA GLU A 9 -11.92 2.98 2.31
C GLU A 9 -11.16 4.28 2.61
N TYR A 10 -9.83 4.24 2.57
CA TYR A 10 -8.95 5.39 2.83
C TYR A 10 -8.32 5.96 1.55
N LEU A 11 -8.40 5.24 0.43
CA LEU A 11 -7.67 5.53 -0.80
C LEU A 11 -8.61 5.74 -1.99
N PRO A 12 -8.24 6.60 -2.95
CA PRO A 12 -8.96 6.72 -4.24
C PRO A 12 -8.71 5.54 -5.18
N HIS A 13 -7.84 4.61 -4.79
CA HIS A 13 -7.43 3.47 -5.60
C HIS A 13 -8.49 2.37 -5.54
N ASP A 14 -8.72 1.73 -6.68
CA ASP A 14 -9.53 0.52 -6.79
C ASP A 14 -8.71 -0.56 -7.52
N ALA A 15 -9.15 -1.82 -7.45
CA ALA A 15 -8.52 -2.91 -8.17
C ALA A 15 -8.43 -2.60 -9.68
N PRO A 16 -7.30 -2.92 -10.35
CA PRO A 16 -6.12 -3.61 -9.84
C PRO A 16 -5.05 -2.69 -9.22
N MET A 17 -5.32 -1.40 -9.06
CA MET A 17 -4.36 -0.39 -8.58
C MET A 17 -4.40 -0.17 -7.07
N LEU A 18 -5.18 -0.95 -6.31
CA LEU A 18 -5.10 -1.03 -4.85
C LEU A 18 -4.11 -2.14 -4.46
N LEU A 19 -2.89 -1.78 -4.05
CA LEU A 19 -1.77 -2.71 -3.86
C LEU A 19 -1.57 -3.13 -2.40
N LEU A 20 -2.44 -2.69 -1.49
CA LEU A 20 -2.41 -3.04 -0.06
C LEU A 20 -3.58 -3.96 0.29
N GLU A 21 -3.36 -4.91 1.19
CA GLU A 21 -4.41 -5.84 1.68
C GLU A 21 -4.99 -5.37 3.02
N ASP A 22 -4.11 -5.02 3.97
CA ASP A 22 -4.51 -4.71 5.35
C ASP A 22 -3.85 -3.43 5.88
N VAL A 23 -4.56 -2.74 6.78
CA VAL A 23 -3.99 -1.70 7.66
C VAL A 23 -3.72 -2.34 9.02
N GLU A 24 -2.48 -2.32 9.47
CA GLU A 24 -2.05 -2.95 10.74
C GLU A 24 -2.03 -1.95 11.91
N CYS A 25 -1.52 -0.74 11.66
CA CYS A 25 -1.54 0.34 12.64
C CYS A 25 -1.51 1.71 11.97
N VAL A 26 -2.11 2.69 12.64
CA VAL A 26 -1.97 4.12 12.32
C VAL A 26 -1.77 4.87 13.64
N THR A 27 -0.80 5.78 13.65
CA THR A 27 -0.49 6.71 14.74
C THR A 27 -0.46 8.13 14.17
N ASP A 28 -0.28 9.11 15.06
CA ASP A 28 -0.18 10.52 14.67
C ASP A 28 0.96 10.81 13.68
N GLU A 29 2.00 9.96 13.62
CA GLU A 29 3.21 10.19 12.81
C GLU A 29 3.54 9.06 11.83
N SER A 30 2.85 7.92 11.91
CA SER A 30 3.20 6.74 11.09
C SER A 30 1.99 5.85 10.78
N ALA A 31 2.11 5.06 9.72
CA ALA A 31 1.18 3.98 9.40
C ALA A 31 1.94 2.73 8.96
N ALA A 32 1.41 1.56 9.30
CA ALA A 32 1.86 0.27 8.81
C ALA A 32 0.71 -0.41 8.06
N CYS A 33 0.97 -0.77 6.80
CA CYS A 33 0.09 -1.57 5.98
C CYS A 33 0.80 -2.85 5.57
N ARG A 34 0.02 -3.86 5.20
CA ARG A 34 0.52 -5.17 4.80
C ARG A 34 -0.05 -5.59 3.45
N VAL A 35 0.78 -6.26 2.68
CA VAL A 35 0.40 -7.02 1.49
C VAL A 35 1.30 -8.24 1.33
N THR A 36 0.73 -9.32 0.79
CA THR A 36 1.44 -10.55 0.46
C THR A 36 1.81 -10.58 -1.02
N VAL A 37 3.11 -10.77 -1.33
CA VAL A 37 3.54 -11.12 -2.69
C VAL A 37 3.10 -12.56 -2.98
N ALA A 38 2.00 -12.74 -3.71
CA ALA A 38 1.42 -14.05 -4.02
C ALA A 38 0.68 -14.05 -5.37
N PRO A 39 0.70 -15.16 -6.14
CA PRO A 39 0.02 -15.25 -7.45
C PRO A 39 -1.51 -15.09 -7.42
N GLY A 40 -2.14 -15.13 -6.24
CA GLY A 40 -3.58 -14.94 -6.06
C GLY A 40 -3.94 -13.72 -5.21
N GLY A 41 -2.98 -12.84 -4.93
CA GLY A 41 -3.19 -11.60 -4.18
C GLY A 41 -3.36 -10.38 -5.09
N VAL A 42 -3.54 -9.20 -4.49
CA VAL A 42 -3.67 -7.93 -5.21
C VAL A 42 -2.45 -7.59 -6.08
N LEU A 43 -1.28 -8.14 -5.71
CA LEU A 43 -0.03 -7.94 -6.45
C LEU A 43 0.14 -8.88 -7.66
N ALA A 44 -0.74 -9.87 -7.84
CA ALA A 44 -0.62 -10.89 -8.88
C ALA A 44 -0.40 -10.32 -10.31
N PRO A 45 -1.08 -9.24 -10.74
CA PRO A 45 -0.86 -8.65 -12.06
C PRO A 45 0.53 -8.04 -12.28
N PHE A 46 1.28 -7.80 -11.20
CA PHE A 46 2.55 -7.05 -11.21
C PHE A 46 3.77 -7.93 -10.95
N LEU A 47 3.58 -9.24 -10.78
CA LEU A 47 4.67 -10.18 -10.53
C LEU A 47 5.46 -10.43 -11.83
N ASP A 48 6.77 -10.61 -11.66
CA ASP A 48 7.66 -11.08 -12.72
C ASP A 48 7.39 -12.57 -13.05
N PRO A 49 8.00 -13.14 -14.11
CA PRO A 49 7.83 -14.56 -14.45
C PRO A 49 8.34 -15.54 -13.39
N GLN A 50 9.15 -15.08 -12.43
CA GLN A 50 9.64 -15.84 -11.29
C GLN A 50 8.70 -15.74 -10.07
N GLY A 51 7.65 -14.93 -10.15
CA GLY A 51 6.67 -14.71 -9.09
C GLY A 51 7.11 -13.71 -8.02
N ASN A 52 8.12 -12.88 -8.29
CA ASN A 52 8.54 -11.81 -7.39
C ASN A 52 7.91 -10.48 -7.81
N LEU A 53 7.75 -9.56 -6.87
CA LEU A 53 7.40 -8.18 -7.20
C LEU A 53 8.68 -7.40 -7.54
N PRO A 54 8.76 -6.71 -8.68
CA PRO A 54 9.91 -5.87 -8.97
C PRO A 54 10.11 -4.77 -7.93
N GLY A 55 11.36 -4.52 -7.53
CA GLY A 55 11.67 -3.66 -6.38
C GLY A 55 11.23 -2.21 -6.51
N TRP A 56 11.02 -1.71 -7.74
CA TRP A 56 10.51 -0.35 -7.97
C TRP A 56 9.07 -0.17 -7.47
N PHE A 57 8.28 -1.24 -7.31
CA PHE A 57 6.95 -1.17 -6.68
C PHE A 57 7.01 -0.82 -5.19
N ALA A 58 8.17 -0.88 -4.54
CA ALA A 58 8.32 -0.40 -3.17
C ALA A 58 7.88 1.06 -3.02
N LEU A 59 8.09 1.90 -4.04
CA LEU A 59 7.61 3.28 -4.04
C LEU A 59 6.08 3.36 -3.95
N GLU A 60 5.38 2.57 -4.75
CA GLU A 60 3.92 2.57 -4.79
C GLU A 60 3.34 2.03 -3.48
N LEU A 61 3.92 0.97 -2.92
CA LEU A 61 3.52 0.43 -1.61
C LEU A 61 3.67 1.46 -0.49
N MET A 62 4.79 2.20 -0.48
CA MET A 62 4.99 3.30 0.47
C MET A 62 4.02 4.45 0.22
N ALA A 63 3.80 4.84 -1.03
CA ALA A 63 2.88 5.92 -1.40
C ALA A 63 1.44 5.62 -0.98
N GLN A 64 0.93 4.42 -1.22
CA GLN A 64 -0.39 4.01 -0.77
C GLN A 64 -0.47 3.93 0.75
N THR A 65 0.60 3.52 1.44
CA THR A 65 0.65 3.54 2.91
C THR A 65 0.54 4.96 3.46
N VAL A 66 1.22 5.93 2.83
CA VAL A 66 1.06 7.37 3.15
C VAL A 66 -0.36 7.86 2.85
N GLY A 67 -0.96 7.41 1.75
CA GLY A 67 -2.35 7.70 1.41
C GLY A 67 -3.33 7.17 2.47
N VAL A 68 -3.12 5.94 2.96
CA VAL A 68 -3.90 5.35 4.08
C VAL A 68 -3.76 6.21 5.34
N TRP A 69 -2.54 6.61 5.70
CA TRP A 69 -2.31 7.48 6.85
C TRP A 69 -3.11 8.78 6.75
N SER A 70 -3.06 9.45 5.59
CA SER A 70 -3.81 10.69 5.34
C SER A 70 -5.32 10.45 5.35
N GLY A 71 -5.80 9.37 4.71
CA GLY A 71 -7.21 9.03 4.63
C GLY A 71 -7.79 8.71 6.01
N TRP A 72 -7.06 7.94 6.83
CA TRP A 72 -7.46 7.64 8.20
C TRP A 72 -7.62 8.91 9.05
N HIS A 73 -6.65 9.84 9.02
CA HIS A 73 -6.72 11.09 9.80
C HIS A 73 -7.94 11.95 9.41
N ARG A 74 -8.26 12.01 8.12
CA ARG A 74 -9.46 12.72 7.65
C ARG A 74 -10.73 12.05 8.12
N HIS A 75 -10.77 10.72 8.08
CA HIS A 75 -11.91 9.96 8.60
C HIS A 75 -12.14 10.24 10.10
N GLN A 76 -11.07 10.33 10.89
CA GLN A 76 -11.14 10.71 12.31
C GLN A 76 -11.64 12.15 12.53
N GLN A 77 -11.45 13.03 11.54
CA GLN A 77 -11.96 14.41 11.53
C GLN A 77 -13.38 14.52 10.95
N GLY A 78 -14.06 13.40 10.67
CA GLY A 78 -15.39 13.38 10.05
C GLY A 78 -15.40 13.75 8.57
N GLN A 79 -14.23 13.75 7.92
CA GLN A 79 -14.05 14.07 6.50
C GLN A 79 -13.88 12.79 5.69
N SER A 80 -14.98 12.06 5.47
CA SER A 80 -14.96 10.79 4.73
C SER A 80 -14.77 10.94 3.20
N ALA A 81 -14.60 12.16 2.70
CA ALA A 81 -14.37 12.38 1.28
C ALA A 81 -12.95 11.95 0.89
N ILE A 82 -12.86 10.95 0.02
CA ILE A 82 -11.60 10.48 -0.56
C ILE A 82 -11.05 11.55 -1.50
N SER A 83 -9.77 11.91 -1.36
CA SER A 83 -9.09 12.82 -2.30
C SER A 83 -8.06 12.10 -3.14
N LEU A 84 -7.82 12.64 -4.33
CA LEU A 84 -6.66 12.29 -5.14
C LEU A 84 -5.35 12.64 -4.40
N GLY A 85 -4.38 11.74 -4.48
CA GLY A 85 -2.99 11.96 -4.07
C GLY A 85 -2.06 11.81 -5.26
N MET A 86 -0.93 12.52 -5.27
CA MET A 86 0.09 12.43 -6.31
C MET A 86 1.46 12.19 -5.69
N VAL A 87 2.19 11.20 -6.20
CA VAL A 87 3.62 11.04 -5.89
C VAL A 87 4.39 12.05 -6.73
N LEU A 88 5.02 13.03 -6.08
CA LEU A 88 5.81 14.07 -6.77
C LEU A 88 7.26 13.62 -7.02
N GLY A 89 7.75 12.66 -6.23
CA GLY A 89 9.10 12.11 -6.37
C GLY A 89 9.52 11.32 -5.14
N ALA A 90 10.66 10.65 -5.26
CA ALA A 90 11.33 9.95 -4.18
C ALA A 90 12.83 10.27 -4.23
N ARG A 91 13.50 10.14 -3.09
CA ARG A 91 14.96 10.29 -2.97
C ARG A 91 15.51 9.04 -2.31
N GLU A 92 16.71 8.64 -2.69
CA GLU A 92 17.47 7.56 -2.04
C GLU A 92 16.66 6.25 -1.92
N LEU A 93 15.76 5.99 -2.89
CA LEU A 93 15.00 4.75 -2.94
C LEU A 93 15.92 3.61 -3.39
N VAL A 94 16.32 2.76 -2.44
CA VAL A 94 17.19 1.60 -2.70
C VAL A 94 16.45 0.31 -2.33
N CYS A 95 16.23 -0.54 -3.33
CA CYS A 95 15.85 -1.94 -3.12
C CYS A 95 17.06 -2.83 -3.41
N ALA A 96 17.83 -3.17 -2.36
CA ALA A 96 19.13 -3.84 -2.52
C ALA A 96 19.06 -5.18 -3.26
N ALA A 97 17.99 -5.96 -3.06
CA ALA A 97 17.78 -7.25 -3.75
C ALA A 97 17.20 -7.08 -5.16
N GLY A 98 16.76 -5.87 -5.54
CA GLY A 98 16.10 -5.59 -6.82
C GLY A 98 14.66 -6.11 -6.93
N THR A 99 14.23 -7.04 -6.08
CA THR A 99 12.88 -7.60 -6.04
C THR A 99 12.41 -7.86 -4.61
N LEU A 100 11.10 -7.99 -4.43
CA LEU A 100 10.47 -8.49 -3.21
C LEU A 100 9.99 -9.93 -3.47
N PRO A 101 10.56 -10.93 -2.78
CA PRO A 101 10.26 -12.33 -3.07
C PRO A 101 8.86 -12.71 -2.60
N ARG A 102 8.34 -13.81 -3.15
CA ARG A 102 7.06 -14.38 -2.74
C ARG A 102 6.99 -14.58 -1.23
N GLY A 103 5.92 -14.07 -0.62
CA GLY A 103 5.65 -14.16 0.81
C GLY A 103 4.96 -15.46 1.21
N LYS A 104 5.08 -15.81 2.50
CA LYS A 104 4.20 -16.75 3.17
C LYS A 104 3.14 -15.94 3.92
N ARG A 105 1.87 -16.36 3.86
CA ARG A 105 0.81 -15.83 4.72
C ARG A 105 0.88 -16.45 6.11
#